data_AF-A0A533WSL4-F1
#
_entry.id   AF-A0A533WSL4-F1
#
_cell.length_a   1.000
_cell.length_b   1.000
_cell.length_c   1.000
_cell.angle_alpha   90.00
_cell.angle_beta   90.00
_cell.angle_gamma   90.00
#
_symmetry.space_group_name_H-M   'P 1'
#
loop_
_entity.id
_entity.type
_entity.pdbx_description
1 polymer ?
#
loop_
_entity_poly.entity_id
_entity_poly.type
_entity_poly.pdbx_seq_one_letter_code
_entity_poly.pdbx_strand_id
1 'polypeptide(L)'
;MIEAVFTEQFCQPHGYYDNMKIRTVGLNHSMTPRMIYSGSKTAFDLLSQSFSTTNDIEVTRHPEILQHYDRIILLHNEYVSKVEYDAIIRLPNVFYLYPNALYRYVDYDNKSNTITLVGNTGNPYSLSKWVTSDGVKVNEFDGCLSGYKIANYPNGKGMNCYPAAVFYLNPSVRNVVL
;
A
#
# COMPACT_ATOMS: atom_id res chain seq x y z
N MET A 1 0.81 8.52 6.99
CA MET A 1 0.83 7.11 6.54
C MET A 1 -0.51 6.78 5.90
N ILE A 2 -0.51 6.08 4.77
CA ILE A 2 -1.74 5.70 4.05
C ILE A 2 -2.01 4.21 4.30
N GLU A 3 -3.14 3.92 4.94
CA GLU A 3 -3.63 2.57 5.17
C GLU A 3 -4.19 1.95 3.89
N ALA A 4 -3.85 0.68 3.64
CA ALA A 4 -4.18 -0.08 2.45
C ALA A 4 -5.58 -0.72 2.48
N VAL A 5 -6.60 0.07 2.84
CA VAL A 5 -7.99 -0.36 2.98
C VAL A 5 -8.50 -1.13 1.76
N PHE A 6 -8.18 -0.68 0.54
CA PHE A 6 -8.66 -1.34 -0.68
C PHE A 6 -8.06 -2.73 -0.84
N THR A 7 -6.75 -2.86 -0.63
CA THR A 7 -6.06 -4.16 -0.60
C THR A 7 -6.71 -5.08 0.44
N GLU A 8 -6.96 -4.56 1.64
CA GLU A 8 -7.56 -5.37 2.71
C GLU A 8 -8.91 -5.94 2.35
N GLN A 9 -9.78 -5.18 1.66
CA GLN A 9 -11.10 -5.69 1.27
C GLN A 9 -11.00 -6.79 0.21
N PHE A 10 -10.04 -6.72 -0.71
CA PHE A 10 -9.83 -7.78 -1.68
C PHE A 10 -9.26 -9.06 -1.06
N CYS A 11 -8.53 -8.96 0.06
CA CYS A 11 -7.96 -10.09 0.78
C CYS A 11 -8.87 -10.70 1.87
N GLN A 12 -10.06 -10.13 2.13
CA GLN A 12 -11.03 -10.73 3.05
C GLN A 12 -11.59 -12.06 2.51
N PRO A 13 -12.15 -12.93 3.39
CA PRO A 13 -13.03 -14.01 2.95
C PRO A 13 -14.14 -13.47 2.03
N HIS A 14 -14.46 -14.20 0.96
CA HIS A 14 -15.36 -13.76 -0.12
C HIS A 14 -14.85 -12.55 -0.93
N GLY A 15 -13.57 -12.20 -0.80
CA GLY A 15 -12.88 -11.25 -1.66
C GLY A 15 -12.32 -11.89 -2.94
N TYR A 16 -11.57 -11.10 -3.70
CA TYR A 16 -10.98 -11.55 -4.98
C TYR A 16 -10.05 -12.76 -4.82
N TYR A 17 -9.27 -12.82 -3.74
CA TYR A 17 -8.35 -13.94 -3.51
C TYR A 17 -9.04 -15.23 -3.05
N ASP A 18 -10.28 -15.16 -2.54
CA ASP A 18 -11.11 -16.33 -2.23
C ASP A 18 -11.76 -16.90 -3.51
N ASN A 19 -12.20 -16.01 -4.40
CA ASN A 19 -12.72 -16.38 -5.70
C ASN A 19 -12.34 -15.33 -6.75
N MET A 20 -11.41 -15.67 -7.65
CA MET A 20 -10.87 -14.76 -8.66
C MET A 20 -11.91 -14.25 -9.67
N LYS A 21 -13.16 -14.72 -9.63
CA LYS A 21 -14.29 -14.16 -10.38
C LYS A 21 -14.90 -12.92 -9.70
N ILE A 22 -14.66 -12.72 -8.41
CA ILE A 22 -15.18 -11.60 -7.63
C ILE A 22 -14.36 -10.36 -7.95
N ARG A 23 -14.88 -9.51 -8.82
CA ARG A 23 -14.20 -8.26 -9.24
C ARG A 23 -14.66 -7.04 -8.46
N THR A 24 -15.76 -7.14 -7.71
CA THR A 24 -16.33 -6.06 -6.91
C THR A 24 -16.51 -6.53 -5.47
N VAL A 25 -16.01 -5.76 -4.51
CA VAL A 25 -16.15 -6.04 -3.07
C VAL A 25 -16.72 -4.81 -2.36
N GLY A 26 -17.52 -5.05 -1.32
CA GLY A 26 -18.04 -3.98 -0.47
C GLY A 26 -16.99 -3.51 0.54
N LEU A 27 -16.97 -2.21 0.81
CA LEU A 27 -16.18 -1.63 1.88
C LEU A 27 -17.01 -1.73 3.18
N ASN A 28 -16.76 -2.73 4.01
CA ASN A 28 -17.45 -2.83 5.30
C ASN A 28 -16.82 -1.87 6.31
N HIS A 29 -17.59 -0.87 6.77
CA HIS A 29 -17.17 0.20 7.68
C HIS A 29 -16.78 -0.24 9.10
N SER A 30 -16.91 -1.52 9.44
CA SER A 30 -16.44 -2.07 10.73
C SER A 30 -14.91 -2.23 10.71
N MET A 31 -14.21 -1.13 10.51
CA MET A 31 -12.75 -1.02 10.49
C MET A 31 -12.23 -0.99 11.92
N THR A 32 -11.99 -2.18 12.51
CA THR A 32 -10.91 -2.52 13.45
C THR A 32 -11.09 -4.00 13.85
N PRO A 33 -10.04 -4.85 13.96
CA PRO A 33 -8.66 -4.78 13.49
C PRO A 33 -8.41 -5.93 12.49
N ARG A 34 -8.54 -5.68 11.19
CA ARG A 34 -8.29 -6.72 10.17
C ARG A 34 -7.33 -6.29 9.06
N MET A 35 -6.31 -5.50 9.43
CA MET A 35 -5.12 -5.34 8.58
C MET A 35 -4.24 -6.61 8.48
N ILE A 36 -4.77 -7.75 8.92
CA ILE A 36 -4.06 -9.02 8.99
C ILE A 36 -3.81 -9.54 7.57
N TYR A 37 -4.74 -9.28 6.65
CA TYR A 37 -4.77 -9.94 5.35
C TYR A 37 -3.85 -9.27 4.32
N SER A 38 -3.62 -7.96 4.38
CA SER A 38 -2.52 -7.35 3.61
C SER A 38 -1.15 -7.56 4.25
N GLY A 39 -1.10 -8.06 5.49
CA GLY A 39 0.11 -8.22 6.31
C GLY A 39 0.74 -6.89 6.75
N SER A 40 0.03 -5.76 6.60
CA SER A 40 0.48 -4.45 7.07
C SER A 40 0.11 -4.11 8.51
N LYS A 41 -0.71 -4.92 9.19
CA LYS A 41 -1.18 -4.63 10.56
C LYS A 41 -0.05 -4.31 11.53
N THR A 42 0.97 -5.16 11.59
CA THR A 42 2.06 -4.98 12.55
C THR A 42 2.85 -3.70 12.29
N ALA A 43 3.10 -3.38 11.01
CA ALA A 43 3.73 -2.12 10.65
C ALA A 43 2.83 -0.93 11.02
N PHE A 44 1.53 -1.01 10.74
CA PHE A 44 0.58 0.03 11.12
C PHE A 44 0.54 0.28 12.63
N ASP A 45 0.37 -0.77 13.43
CA ASP A 45 0.27 -0.66 14.90
C ASP A 45 1.56 -0.04 15.48
N LEU A 46 2.72 -0.33 14.88
CA LEU A 46 3.99 0.22 15.31
C LEU A 46 4.18 1.68 14.86
N LEU A 47 3.81 2.02 13.63
CA LEU A 47 4.07 3.33 13.02
C LEU A 47 3.02 4.37 13.36
N SER A 48 1.76 3.98 13.60
CA SER A 48 0.66 4.89 13.95
C SER A 48 0.91 5.68 15.25
N GLN A 49 1.84 5.23 16.10
CA GLN A 49 2.27 5.94 17.31
C GLN A 49 3.16 7.16 17.00
N SER A 50 3.74 7.24 15.79
CA SER A 50 4.71 8.26 15.39
C SER A 50 4.31 9.03 14.14
N PHE A 51 3.29 8.56 13.42
CA PHE A 51 2.83 9.16 12.18
C PHE A 51 1.31 9.31 12.20
N SER A 52 0.82 10.45 11.72
CA SER A 52 -0.58 10.64 11.39
C SER A 52 -1.01 9.66 10.28
N THR A 53 -2.27 9.22 10.35
CA THR A 53 -2.82 8.20 9.45
C THR A 53 -3.95 8.78 8.59
N THR A 54 -4.04 8.27 7.37
CA THR A 54 -5.15 8.41 6.42
C THR A 54 -5.30 7.07 5.69
N ASN A 55 -6.22 6.93 4.74
CA ASN A 55 -6.44 5.67 4.01
C ASN A 55 -6.77 5.91 2.54
N ASP A 56 -6.75 4.82 1.75
CA ASP A 56 -7.04 4.86 0.30
C ASP A 56 -8.37 5.56 -0.04
N ILE A 57 -9.41 5.38 0.79
CA ILE A 57 -10.73 5.98 0.55
C ILE A 57 -10.63 7.51 0.65
N GLU A 58 -10.01 7.99 1.73
CA GLU A 58 -9.89 9.42 2.00
C GLU A 58 -9.00 10.09 0.96
N VAL A 59 -7.87 9.47 0.61
CA VAL A 59 -6.98 9.97 -0.45
C VAL A 59 -7.65 9.94 -1.82
N THR A 60 -8.49 8.94 -2.10
CA THR A 60 -9.26 8.87 -3.35
C THR A 60 -10.27 10.01 -3.45
N ARG A 61 -10.94 10.38 -2.34
CA ARG A 61 -11.93 11.45 -2.30
C ARG A 61 -11.30 12.85 -2.27
N HIS A 62 -10.19 12.98 -1.53
CA HIS A 62 -9.53 14.23 -1.20
C HIS A 62 -8.01 14.11 -1.39
N PRO A 63 -7.51 13.93 -2.63
CA PRO A 63 -6.07 13.76 -2.89
C PRO A 63 -5.22 14.95 -2.45
N GLU A 64 -5.81 16.14 -2.36
CA GLU A 64 -5.16 17.36 -1.88
C GLU A 64 -4.64 17.27 -0.44
N ILE A 65 -5.22 16.40 0.40
CA ILE A 65 -4.75 16.22 1.79
C ILE A 65 -3.28 15.83 1.84
N LEU A 66 -2.78 15.15 0.80
CA LEU A 66 -1.40 14.71 0.74
C LEU A 66 -0.39 15.87 0.70
N GLN A 67 -0.82 17.07 0.28
CA GLN A 67 0.03 18.27 0.22
C GLN A 67 0.38 18.82 1.61
N HIS A 68 -0.32 18.38 2.66
CA HIS A 68 -0.08 18.80 4.04
C HIS A 68 0.99 17.96 4.77
N TYR A 69 1.59 16.98 4.09
CA TYR A 69 2.60 16.10 4.69
C TYR A 69 3.96 16.27 4.01
N ASP A 70 5.02 16.35 4.82
CA ASP A 70 6.40 16.43 4.33
C ASP A 70 6.91 15.12 3.71
N ARG A 71 6.31 14.00 4.13
CA ARG A 71 6.62 12.64 3.72
C ARG A 71 5.35 11.80 3.73
N ILE A 72 5.21 10.97 2.70
CA ILE A 72 4.14 9.98 2.63
C ILE A 72 4.75 8.58 2.84
N ILE A 73 4.11 7.76 3.67
CA ILE A 73 4.45 6.34 3.83
C ILE A 73 3.26 5.53 3.34
N LEU A 74 3.47 4.72 2.30
CA LEU A 74 2.51 3.72 1.84
C LEU A 74 2.79 2.41 2.57
N LEU A 75 1.73 1.78 3.07
CA LEU A 75 1.76 0.40 3.54
C LEU A 75 1.65 -0.54 2.33
N HIS A 76 0.84 -1.60 2.41
CA HIS A 76 0.67 -2.57 1.33
C HIS A 76 -0.48 -2.18 0.39
N ASN A 77 -0.46 -0.94 -0.10
CA ASN A 77 -1.48 -0.35 -0.99
C ASN A 77 -1.33 -0.90 -2.42
N GLU A 78 -1.46 -2.22 -2.60
CA GLU A 78 -1.43 -2.92 -3.89
C GLU A 78 -2.58 -2.45 -4.80
N TYR A 79 -3.77 -2.26 -4.25
CA TYR A 79 -4.97 -1.81 -4.96
C TYR A 79 -5.24 -0.35 -4.63
N VAL A 80 -5.26 0.51 -5.65
CA VAL A 80 -5.44 1.96 -5.50
C VAL A 80 -6.40 2.52 -6.53
N SER A 81 -7.07 3.63 -6.22
CA SER A 81 -7.81 4.34 -7.26
C SER A 81 -6.85 5.03 -8.23
N LYS A 82 -7.33 5.37 -9.43
CA LYS A 82 -6.52 6.19 -10.35
C LYS A 82 -6.19 7.58 -9.77
N VAL A 83 -7.14 8.17 -9.03
CA VAL A 83 -6.97 9.48 -8.40
C VAL A 83 -5.87 9.44 -7.35
N GLU A 84 -5.92 8.43 -6.47
CA GLU A 84 -4.89 8.19 -5.46
C GLU A 84 -3.52 7.95 -6.09
N TYR A 85 -3.45 7.07 -7.09
CA TYR A 85 -2.21 6.80 -7.81
C TYR A 85 -1.58 8.08 -8.37
N ASP A 86 -2.35 8.85 -9.15
CA ASP A 86 -1.88 10.06 -9.81
C ASP A 86 -1.42 11.12 -8.78
N ALA A 87 -2.03 11.16 -7.60
CA ALA A 87 -1.61 12.03 -6.50
C ALA A 87 -0.27 11.57 -5.92
N ILE A 88 -0.13 10.28 -5.59
CA ILE A 88 1.06 9.72 -4.94
C ILE A 88 2.30 9.83 -5.83
N ILE A 89 2.19 9.47 -7.12
CA ILE A 89 3.38 9.46 -8.00
C ILE A 89 3.94 10.86 -8.31
N ARG A 90 3.18 11.93 -8.05
CA ARG A 90 3.61 13.32 -8.24
C ARG A 90 4.27 13.92 -6.99
N LEU A 91 4.11 13.29 -5.84
CA LEU A 91 4.69 13.79 -4.59
C LEU A 91 6.15 13.39 -4.49
N PRO A 92 7.03 14.29 -4.03
CA PRO A 92 8.36 13.90 -3.60
C PRO A 92 8.30 13.14 -2.26
N ASN A 93 9.40 12.49 -1.88
CA ASN A 93 9.57 11.88 -0.55
C ASN A 93 8.51 10.83 -0.19
N VAL A 94 8.11 9.99 -1.14
CA VAL A 94 7.24 8.84 -0.86
C VAL A 94 8.09 7.67 -0.35
N PHE A 95 7.67 7.01 0.73
CA PHE A 95 8.26 5.77 1.22
C PHE A 95 7.31 4.59 0.99
N TYR A 96 7.69 3.69 0.09
CA TYR A 96 6.95 2.46 -0.21
C TYR A 96 7.40 1.37 0.76
N LEU A 97 6.63 1.15 1.83
CA LEU A 97 7.04 0.23 2.89
C LEU A 97 6.97 -1.22 2.45
N TYR A 98 5.98 -1.57 1.62
CA TYR A 98 5.81 -2.90 1.07
C TYR A 98 6.09 -2.89 -0.43
N PRO A 99 6.74 -3.94 -0.97
CA PRO A 99 6.78 -4.17 -2.41
C PRO A 99 5.39 -4.22 -3.02
N ASN A 100 5.32 -4.08 -4.35
CA ASN A 100 4.08 -4.20 -5.12
C ASN A 100 2.96 -3.22 -4.73
N ALA A 101 3.26 -2.13 -4.01
CA ALA A 101 2.31 -1.03 -3.90
C ALA A 101 2.00 -0.42 -5.28
N LEU A 102 0.81 0.15 -5.42
CA LEU A 102 0.28 0.76 -6.64
C LEU A 102 0.11 -0.20 -7.83
N TYR A 103 -0.07 -1.50 -7.56
CA TYR A 103 -0.07 -2.55 -8.56
C TYR A 103 -1.33 -2.63 -9.42
N ARG A 104 -2.51 -2.40 -8.85
CA ARG A 104 -3.78 -2.49 -9.59
C ARG A 104 -4.68 -1.30 -9.34
N TYR A 105 -5.39 -0.91 -10.40
CA TYR A 105 -6.43 0.09 -10.30
C TYR A 105 -7.74 -0.50 -9.84
N VAL A 106 -8.42 0.26 -8.98
CA VAL A 106 -9.81 0.02 -8.61
C VAL A 106 -10.64 1.26 -8.93
N ASP A 107 -11.91 1.03 -9.25
CA ASP A 107 -12.92 2.07 -9.28
C ASP A 107 -13.65 2.06 -7.94
N TYR A 108 -13.72 3.23 -7.30
CA TYR A 108 -14.39 3.39 -6.01
C TYR A 108 -15.76 4.05 -6.22
N ASP A 109 -16.82 3.31 -5.93
CA ASP A 109 -18.18 3.85 -5.94
C ASP A 109 -18.57 4.27 -4.52
N ASN A 110 -18.69 5.59 -4.33
CA ASN A 110 -19.07 6.20 -3.06
C ASN A 110 -20.52 5.90 -2.64
N LYS A 111 -21.44 5.70 -3.60
CA LYS A 111 -22.86 5.49 -3.32
C LYS A 111 -23.13 4.07 -2.84
N SER A 112 -22.55 3.08 -3.53
CA SER A 112 -22.65 1.68 -3.13
C SER A 112 -21.61 1.28 -2.09
N ASN A 113 -20.63 2.15 -1.83
CA ASN A 113 -19.48 1.90 -0.97
C ASN A 113 -18.75 0.61 -1.35
N THR A 114 -18.43 0.48 -2.63
CA THR A 114 -17.77 -0.70 -3.21
C THR A 114 -16.53 -0.30 -3.98
N ILE A 115 -15.58 -1.23 -4.07
CA ILE A 115 -14.45 -1.11 -5.01
C ILE A 115 -14.52 -2.21 -6.06
N THR A 116 -14.19 -1.86 -7.30
CA THR A 116 -14.22 -2.77 -8.45
C THR A 116 -12.87 -2.79 -9.16
N LEU A 117 -12.31 -3.97 -9.44
CA LEU A 117 -11.08 -4.09 -10.21
C LEU A 117 -11.25 -3.51 -11.62
N VAL A 118 -10.33 -2.65 -12.02
CA VAL A 118 -10.31 -2.07 -13.38
C VAL A 118 -9.43 -2.94 -14.27
N GLY A 119 -10.02 -3.50 -15.33
CA GLY A 119 -9.30 -4.35 -16.29
C GLY A 119 -8.81 -5.70 -15.74
N ASN A 120 -8.14 -6.46 -16.61
CA ASN A 120 -7.60 -7.79 -16.27
C ASN A 120 -6.09 -7.74 -16.03
N THR A 121 -5.41 -6.74 -16.57
CA THR A 121 -3.97 -6.54 -16.43
C THR A 121 -3.66 -5.59 -15.27
N GLY A 122 -2.51 -5.79 -14.61
CA GLY A 122 -2.05 -4.86 -13.58
C GLY A 122 -1.71 -3.48 -14.17
N ASN A 123 -1.64 -2.47 -13.30
CA ASN A 123 -1.21 -1.12 -13.66
C ASN A 123 0.10 -1.21 -14.47
N PRO A 124 0.16 -0.67 -15.70
CA PRO A 124 1.38 -0.68 -16.49
C PRO A 124 2.52 0.07 -15.78
N TYR A 125 2.17 0.95 -14.84
CA TYR A 125 3.08 1.76 -14.04
C TYR A 125 3.09 1.33 -12.56
N SER A 126 2.93 0.04 -12.27
CA SER A 126 3.07 -0.49 -10.90
C SER A 126 4.52 -0.46 -10.41
N LEU A 127 4.76 -0.33 -9.10
CA LEU A 127 6.12 -0.31 -8.56
C LEU A 127 6.90 -1.61 -8.82
N SER A 128 6.23 -2.76 -8.90
CA SER A 128 6.85 -4.02 -9.32
C SER A 128 7.42 -4.00 -10.74
N LYS A 129 6.97 -3.05 -11.57
CA LYS A 129 7.50 -2.77 -12.93
C LYS A 129 8.41 -1.54 -12.96
N TRP A 130 8.47 -0.75 -11.89
CA TRP A 130 9.36 0.41 -11.84
C TRP A 130 10.80 -0.08 -11.75
N VAL A 131 11.63 0.39 -12.67
CA VAL A 131 13.07 0.24 -12.55
C VAL A 131 13.51 1.19 -11.44
N THR A 132 14.04 0.62 -10.37
CA THR A 132 14.67 1.39 -9.31
C THR A 132 15.85 2.16 -9.89
N SER A 133 15.99 3.42 -9.50
CA SER A 133 17.03 4.32 -10.02
C SER A 133 18.46 3.84 -9.69
N ASP A 134 18.59 2.96 -8.70
CA ASP A 134 19.83 2.36 -8.24
C ASP A 134 20.00 0.88 -8.65
N GLY A 135 19.07 0.32 -9.44
CA GLY A 135 19.10 -1.07 -9.89
C GLY A 135 18.85 -2.12 -8.80
N VAL A 136 18.40 -1.71 -7.60
CA VAL A 136 17.99 -2.65 -6.55
C VAL A 136 16.77 -3.44 -7.01
N LYS A 137 16.89 -4.77 -7.07
CA LYS A 137 15.75 -5.66 -7.34
C LYS A 137 14.79 -5.66 -6.16
N VAL A 138 13.50 -5.44 -6.45
CA VAL A 138 12.40 -5.45 -5.48
C VAL A 138 11.53 -6.68 -5.76
N ASN A 139 11.14 -7.41 -4.71
CA ASN A 139 10.37 -8.64 -4.84
C ASN A 139 9.40 -8.82 -3.66
N GLU A 140 8.11 -8.98 -3.95
CA GLU A 140 7.06 -9.16 -2.93
C GLU A 140 7.12 -10.52 -2.22
N PHE A 141 7.75 -11.51 -2.85
CA PHE A 141 7.87 -12.86 -2.28
C PHE A 141 9.10 -13.03 -1.40
N ASP A 142 10.04 -12.09 -1.44
CA ASP A 142 11.24 -12.12 -0.60
C ASP A 142 10.91 -11.48 0.76
N GLY A 143 11.08 -12.22 1.86
CA GLY A 143 10.93 -11.68 3.21
C GLY A 143 12.19 -10.96 3.71
N CYS A 144 12.04 -9.89 4.49
CA CYS A 144 13.17 -9.06 4.94
C CYS A 144 14.01 -9.61 6.11
N LEU A 145 13.78 -10.84 6.58
CA LEU A 145 14.46 -11.38 7.78
C LEU A 145 15.96 -11.63 7.57
N SER A 146 16.37 -12.00 6.35
CA SER A 146 17.78 -12.21 5.99
C SER A 146 18.52 -10.90 5.69
N GLY A 147 17.82 -9.77 5.77
CA GLY A 147 18.32 -8.44 5.41
C GLY A 147 17.39 -7.74 4.44
N TYR A 148 17.50 -6.42 4.38
CA TYR A 148 16.75 -5.56 3.47
C TYR A 148 17.66 -4.47 2.92
N LYS A 149 17.28 -3.95 1.76
CA LYS A 149 17.86 -2.77 1.13
C LYS A 149 16.77 -1.73 0.92
N ILE A 150 17.19 -0.48 0.90
CA ILE A 150 16.33 0.62 0.52
C ILE A 150 16.56 0.91 -0.95
N ALA A 151 15.55 0.63 -1.76
CA ALA A 151 15.53 0.95 -3.17
C ALA A 151 15.18 2.43 -3.37
N ASN A 152 15.85 3.08 -4.32
CA ASN A 152 15.55 4.45 -4.73
C ASN A 152 14.58 4.45 -5.92
N TYR A 153 13.45 5.14 -5.77
CA TYR A 153 12.45 5.35 -6.83
C TYR A 153 12.48 6.82 -7.29
N PRO A 154 11.99 7.14 -8.51
CA PRO A 154 11.96 8.50 -9.03
C PRO A 154 11.35 9.55 -8.08
N ASN A 155 10.34 9.16 -7.29
CA ASN A 155 9.64 10.05 -6.37
C ASN A 155 9.88 9.71 -4.89
N GLY A 156 10.86 8.86 -4.56
CA GLY A 156 11.06 8.44 -3.18
C GLY A 156 11.94 7.21 -2.97
N LYS A 157 11.63 6.45 -1.91
CA LYS A 157 12.39 5.27 -1.47
C LYS A 157 11.44 4.14 -1.09
N GLY A 158 11.93 2.93 -0.93
CA GLY A 158 11.12 1.85 -0.40
C GLY A 158 11.91 0.61 -0.04
N MET A 159 11.28 -0.30 0.70
CA MET A 159 11.91 -1.59 1.00
C MET A 159 11.91 -2.47 -0.25
N ASN A 160 12.95 -3.26 -0.40
CA ASN A 160 13.08 -4.18 -1.54
C ASN A 160 12.43 -5.56 -1.31
N CYS A 161 11.90 -5.81 -0.12
CA CYS A 161 11.38 -7.09 0.35
C CYS A 161 10.15 -6.87 1.23
N TYR A 162 9.38 -7.92 1.47
CA TYR A 162 8.17 -7.91 2.30
C TYR A 162 8.52 -7.86 3.79
N PRO A 163 8.15 -6.79 4.53
CA PRO A 163 8.73 -6.52 5.84
C PRO A 163 7.91 -7.01 7.05
N ALA A 164 6.77 -7.65 6.85
CA ALA A 164 5.85 -8.00 7.96
C ALA A 164 6.56 -8.75 9.11
N ALA A 165 7.40 -9.74 8.79
CA ALA A 165 8.12 -10.51 9.81
C ALA A 165 9.19 -9.69 10.54
N VAL A 166 9.89 -8.77 9.85
CA VAL A 166 10.92 -7.93 10.50
C VAL A 166 10.29 -6.87 11.41
N PHE A 167 9.13 -6.33 11.04
CA PHE A 167 8.36 -5.43 11.92
C PHE A 167 7.88 -6.11 13.19
N TYR A 168 7.53 -7.40 13.10
CA TYR A 168 7.11 -8.19 14.25
C TYR A 168 8.30 -8.53 15.18
N LEU A 169 9.43 -8.98 14.62
CA LEU A 169 10.56 -9.46 15.42
C LEU A 169 11.54 -8.36 15.86
N ASN A 170 11.60 -7.24 15.13
CA ASN A 170 12.54 -6.14 15.41
C ASN A 170 11.86 -4.77 15.26
N PRO A 171 11.21 -4.24 16.32
CA PRO A 171 10.53 -2.95 16.28
C PRO A 171 11.43 -1.75 15.93
N SER A 172 12.76 -1.88 16.09
CA SER A 172 13.70 -0.83 15.69
C SER A 172 13.70 -0.59 14.17
N VAL A 173 13.18 -1.53 13.38
CA VAL A 173 13.02 -1.37 11.93
C VAL A 173 12.18 -0.15 11.55
N ARG A 174 11.32 0.36 12.47
CA ARG A 174 10.59 1.62 12.24
C ARG A 174 11.51 2.80 11.92
N ASN A 175 12.77 2.76 12.34
CA ASN A 175 13.75 3.81 12.06
C ASN A 175 14.12 3.89 10.57
N VAL A 176 13.76 2.88 9.76
CA VAL A 176 13.92 2.93 8.29
C VAL A 176 13.02 4.00 7.65
N VAL A 177 11.90 4.34 8.28
CA VAL A 177 10.92 5.29 7.75
C VAL A 177 10.91 6.66 8.46
N LEU A 178 11.73 6.82 9.51
CA LEU A 178 11.99 8.09 10.22
C LEU A 178 13.10 8.86 9.50
#